data_AF-A0A382VAB0-F1
#
_entry.id   AF-A0A382VAB0-F1
#
_cell.length_a   1.000
_cell.length_b   1.000
_cell.length_c   1.000
_cell.angle_alpha   90.00
_cell.angle_beta   90.00
_cell.angle_gamma   90.00
#
_symmetry.space_group_name_H-M   'P 1'
#
loop_
_entity.id
_entity.type
_entity.pdbx_description
1 polymer ?
#
loop_
_entity_poly.entity_id
_entity_poly.type
_entity_poly.pdbx_seq_one_letter_code
_entity_poly.pdbx_strand_id
1 'polypeptide(L)'
;MTKAYVLVFVSYVLALAAAWVTLQFVAEYHIMVQVLIADVVATIIIFAFSFAYKNSSFYDAYWSVIPMVIVGYLMSLQGDVELIRQLMLALIILLWGFRLTANWAYTWSGLDHVDWRYVNLQATAGILWWPLSLTGVHLYPTILVFLACIPMYHALVIGSQSINGFDYLALVVGLISVWLEFQSDRELHRFREIRSSRAEVLNTGL
;
A
#
# COMPACT_ATOMS: atom_id res chain seq x y z
N MET A 1 -1.52 -13.58 18.31
CA MET A 1 -1.67 -13.30 16.87
C MET A 1 -3.05 -12.77 16.50
N THR A 2 -4.16 -13.46 16.78
CA THR A 2 -5.53 -13.03 16.37
C THR A 2 -5.90 -11.60 16.81
N LYS A 3 -5.58 -11.20 18.06
CA LYS A 3 -5.84 -9.84 18.54
C LYS A 3 -5.13 -8.75 17.73
N ALA A 4 -3.91 -9.03 17.26
CA ALA A 4 -3.11 -8.07 16.51
C ALA A 4 -3.71 -7.82 15.11
N TYR A 5 -4.12 -8.89 14.42
CA TYR A 5 -4.83 -8.76 13.14
C TYR A 5 -6.19 -8.08 13.28
N VAL A 6 -6.93 -8.33 14.37
CA VAL A 6 -8.17 -7.61 14.65
C VAL A 6 -7.93 -6.11 14.80
N LEU A 7 -6.86 -5.70 15.49
CA LEU A 7 -6.52 -4.29 15.64
C LEU A 7 -6.11 -3.63 14.32
N VAL A 8 -5.34 -4.31 13.48
CA VAL A 8 -5.01 -3.85 12.13
C VAL A 8 -6.28 -3.73 11.27
N PHE A 9 -7.17 -4.72 11.33
CA PHE A 9 -8.43 -4.66 10.61
C PHE A 9 -9.31 -3.49 11.08
N VAL A 10 -9.42 -3.28 12.40
CA VAL A 10 -10.16 -2.15 12.98
C VAL A 10 -9.54 -0.83 12.55
N SER A 11 -8.21 -0.70 12.54
CA SER A 11 -7.55 0.52 12.09
C SER A 11 -7.86 0.82 10.62
N TYR A 12 -7.96 -0.20 9.76
CA TYR A 12 -8.36 -0.02 8.36
C TYR A 12 -9.80 0.42 8.21
N VAL A 13 -10.72 -0.23 8.92
CA VAL A 13 -12.14 0.15 8.86
C VAL A 13 -12.33 1.60 9.28
N LEU A 14 -11.66 2.04 10.35
CA LEU A 14 -11.73 3.43 10.80
C LEU A 14 -11.04 4.40 9.84
N ALA A 15 -9.89 4.02 9.28
CA ALA A 15 -9.18 4.84 8.31
C ALA A 15 -10.01 5.03 7.02
N LEU A 16 -10.63 3.97 6.51
CA LEU A 16 -11.50 4.01 5.33
C LEU A 16 -12.81 4.75 5.60
N ALA A 17 -13.39 4.60 6.80
CA ALA A 17 -14.56 5.37 7.20
C ALA A 17 -14.24 6.87 7.27
N ALA A 18 -13.09 7.24 7.85
CA ALA A 18 -12.64 8.62 7.90
C ALA A 18 -12.40 9.19 6.50
N ALA A 19 -11.71 8.45 5.62
CA ALA A 19 -11.53 8.81 4.22
C ALA A 19 -12.87 9.04 3.49
N TRP A 20 -13.83 8.12 3.66
CA TRP A 20 -15.15 8.24 3.04
C TRP A 20 -15.91 9.49 3.51
N VAL A 21 -15.86 9.78 4.82
CA VAL A 21 -16.43 11.00 5.39
C VAL A 21 -15.74 12.23 4.82
N THR A 22 -14.40 12.22 4.72
CA THR A 22 -13.61 13.31 4.15
C THR A 22 -14.05 13.66 2.73
N LEU A 23 -14.35 12.67 1.87
CA LEU A 23 -14.80 12.92 0.49
C LEU A 23 -16.06 13.81 0.41
N GLN A 24 -16.92 13.79 1.43
CA GLN A 24 -18.13 14.64 1.48
C GLN A 24 -17.81 16.13 1.70
N PHE A 25 -16.63 16.45 2.23
CA PHE A 25 -16.19 17.81 2.58
C PHE A 25 -15.20 18.41 1.59
N VAL A 26 -14.76 17.64 0.59
CA VAL A 26 -13.76 18.06 -0.40
C VAL A 26 -14.27 17.89 -1.83
N ALA A 27 -15.58 17.72 -2.02
CA ALA A 27 -16.21 17.43 -3.30
C ALA A 27 -15.99 18.53 -4.36
N GLU A 28 -15.67 19.75 -3.93
CA GLU A 28 -15.35 20.91 -4.77
C GLU A 28 -13.98 20.80 -5.46
N TYR A 29 -13.07 19.98 -4.95
CA TYR A 29 -11.73 19.83 -5.52
C TYR A 29 -11.69 18.83 -6.68
N HIS A 30 -10.63 18.88 -7.49
CA HIS A 30 -10.37 17.86 -8.49
C HIS A 30 -10.27 16.46 -7.84
N ILE A 31 -10.81 15.42 -8.48
CA ILE A 31 -10.95 14.07 -7.90
C ILE A 31 -9.66 13.51 -7.29
N MET A 32 -8.51 13.69 -7.95
CA MET A 32 -7.23 13.22 -7.40
C MET A 32 -6.78 14.00 -6.16
N VAL A 33 -7.17 15.27 -6.03
CA VAL A 33 -6.95 16.04 -4.79
C VAL A 33 -7.85 15.52 -3.69
N GLN A 34 -9.10 15.14 -4.01
CA GLN A 34 -10.00 14.49 -3.05
C GLN A 34 -9.39 13.18 -2.51
N VAL A 35 -8.89 12.33 -3.42
CA VAL A 35 -8.21 11.07 -3.07
C VAL A 35 -6.98 11.32 -2.19
N LEU A 36 -6.15 12.31 -2.53
CA LEU A 36 -4.99 12.68 -1.72
C LEU A 36 -5.37 13.10 -0.29
N ILE A 37 -6.36 14.00 -0.16
CA ILE A 37 -6.78 14.48 1.16
C ILE A 37 -7.38 13.32 1.96
N ALA A 38 -8.21 12.48 1.34
CA ALA A 38 -8.79 11.30 1.98
C ALA A 38 -7.72 10.29 2.44
N ASP A 39 -6.69 10.04 1.63
CA ASP A 39 -5.58 9.14 1.96
C ASP A 39 -4.68 9.70 3.08
N VAL A 40 -4.43 11.01 3.09
CA VAL A 40 -3.74 11.68 4.21
C VAL A 40 -4.55 11.54 5.51
N VAL A 41 -5.86 11.75 5.47
CA VAL A 41 -6.72 11.56 6.65
C VAL A 41 -6.71 10.12 7.13
N ALA A 42 -6.84 9.14 6.23
CA ALA A 42 -6.73 7.73 6.57
C ALA A 42 -5.37 7.39 7.18
N THR A 43 -4.29 7.92 6.63
CA THR A 43 -2.93 7.77 7.16
C THR A 43 -2.79 8.34 8.57
N ILE A 44 -3.44 9.47 8.88
CA ILE A 44 -3.46 10.04 10.23
C ILE A 44 -4.16 9.10 11.21
N ILE A 45 -5.25 8.43 10.81
CA ILE A 45 -5.90 7.40 11.63
C ILE A 45 -4.95 6.23 11.88
N ILE A 46 -4.26 5.73 10.85
CA ILE A 46 -3.26 4.66 11.00
C ILE A 46 -2.13 5.10 11.94
N PHE A 47 -1.64 6.33 11.81
CA PHE A 47 -0.64 6.90 12.71
C PHE A 47 -1.14 6.96 14.16
N ALA A 48 -2.40 7.30 14.40
CA ALA A 48 -2.96 7.30 15.76
C ALA A 48 -2.92 5.90 16.39
N PHE A 49 -3.19 4.84 15.61
CA PHE A 49 -2.98 3.46 16.05
C PHE A 49 -1.51 3.15 16.30
N SER A 50 -0.61 3.52 15.38
CA SER A 50 0.83 3.37 15.56
C SER A 50 1.33 4.01 16.86
N PHE A 51 0.85 5.21 17.17
CA PHE A 51 1.17 5.95 18.39
C PHE A 51 0.63 5.24 19.64
N ALA A 52 -0.67 4.88 19.63
CA ALA A 52 -1.33 4.24 20.77
C ALA A 52 -0.71 2.89 21.14
N TYR A 53 -0.33 2.10 20.14
CA TYR A 53 0.25 0.76 20.32
C TYR A 53 1.78 0.74 20.26
N LYS A 54 2.43 1.91 20.16
CA LYS A 54 3.89 2.07 20.06
C LYS A 54 4.52 1.21 18.95
N ASN A 55 3.83 1.08 17.82
CA ASN A 55 4.23 0.20 16.73
C ASN A 55 4.01 0.90 15.38
N SER A 56 5.06 1.45 14.80
CA SER A 56 4.96 2.13 13.49
C SER A 56 4.81 1.17 12.30
N SER A 57 4.90 -0.14 12.51
CA SER A 57 4.64 -1.16 11.47
C SER A 57 3.15 -1.40 11.22
N PHE A 58 2.24 -0.73 11.92
CA PHE A 58 0.85 -0.62 11.46
C PHE A 58 0.76 -0.03 10.06
N TYR A 59 1.65 0.91 9.71
CA TYR A 59 1.69 1.50 8.39
C TYR A 59 2.14 0.49 7.32
N ASP A 60 3.12 -0.38 7.62
CA ASP A 60 3.63 -1.42 6.70
C ASP A 60 2.52 -2.29 6.13
N ALA A 61 1.50 -2.55 6.93
CA ALA A 61 0.35 -3.35 6.54
C ALA A 61 -0.64 -2.55 5.67
N TYR A 62 -0.80 -1.26 5.95
CA TYR A 62 -1.83 -0.41 5.35
C TYR A 62 -1.51 -0.02 3.91
N TRP A 63 -0.25 0.32 3.63
CA TRP A 63 0.13 0.88 2.31
C TRP A 63 0.01 -0.12 1.16
N SER A 64 0.00 -1.43 1.43
CA SER A 64 -0.27 -2.47 0.41
C SER A 64 -1.75 -2.56 0.05
N VAL A 65 -2.65 -2.06 0.90
CA VAL A 65 -4.11 -2.16 0.75
C VAL A 65 -4.67 -0.94 0.04
N ILE A 66 -4.17 0.26 0.35
CA ILE A 66 -4.79 1.51 -0.13
C ILE A 66 -4.87 1.63 -1.66
N PRO A 67 -3.90 1.18 -2.48
CA PRO A 67 -4.03 1.27 -3.94
C PRO A 67 -5.18 0.43 -4.50
N MET A 68 -5.48 -0.72 -3.87
CA MET A 68 -6.63 -1.54 -4.26
C MET A 68 -7.96 -0.81 -4.01
N VAL A 69 -8.04 -0.09 -2.88
CA VAL A 69 -9.21 0.74 -2.56
C VAL A 69 -9.32 1.92 -3.52
N ILE A 70 -8.22 2.60 -3.83
CA ILE A 70 -8.19 3.72 -4.78
C ILE A 70 -8.66 3.25 -6.16
N VAL A 71 -8.18 2.11 -6.67
CA VAL A 71 -8.65 1.54 -7.94
C VAL A 71 -10.16 1.30 -7.90
N GLY A 72 -10.67 0.65 -6.85
CA GLY A 72 -12.10 0.39 -6.70
C GLY A 72 -12.93 1.68 -6.66
N TYR A 73 -12.45 2.70 -5.94
CA TYR A 73 -13.09 4.01 -5.88
C TYR A 73 -13.10 4.70 -7.25
N LEU A 74 -11.97 4.77 -7.94
CA LEU A 74 -11.88 5.40 -9.27
C LEU A 74 -12.74 4.69 -10.31
N MET A 75 -12.82 3.35 -10.28
CA MET A 75 -13.71 2.58 -11.16
C MET A 75 -15.20 2.77 -10.82
N SER A 76 -15.53 3.13 -9.58
CA SER A 76 -16.91 3.39 -9.17
C SER A 76 -17.45 4.73 -9.68
N LEU A 77 -16.55 5.63 -10.10
CA LEU A 77 -16.93 6.88 -10.74
C LEU A 77 -17.51 6.55 -12.12
N GLN A 78 -18.75 6.97 -12.35
CA GLN A 78 -19.41 6.75 -13.65
C GLN A 78 -18.65 7.50 -14.75
N GLY A 79 -18.34 6.80 -15.84
CA GLY A 79 -17.67 7.38 -17.00
C GLY A 79 -17.69 6.42 -18.20
N ASP A 80 -17.39 6.96 -19.38
CA ASP A 80 -17.39 6.23 -20.66
C ASP A 80 -16.04 5.54 -20.95
N VAL A 81 -15.27 5.23 -19.90
CA VAL A 81 -13.96 4.59 -20.06
C VAL A 81 -14.14 3.12 -20.42
N GLU A 82 -13.31 2.63 -21.33
CA GLU A 82 -13.27 1.22 -21.75
C GLU A 82 -13.13 0.27 -20.55
N LEU A 83 -14.18 -0.51 -20.26
CA LEU A 83 -14.24 -1.42 -19.11
C LEU A 83 -13.08 -2.43 -19.11
N ILE A 84 -12.67 -2.93 -20.28
CA ILE A 84 -11.57 -3.89 -20.39
C ILE A 84 -10.26 -3.27 -19.90
N ARG A 85 -10.00 -1.99 -20.22
CA ARG A 85 -8.82 -1.25 -19.74
C ARG A 85 -8.84 -1.13 -18.22
N GLN A 86 -10.01 -0.80 -17.65
CA GLN A 86 -10.19 -0.74 -16.21
C GLN A 86 -9.90 -2.08 -15.52
N LEU A 87 -10.45 -3.17 -16.06
CA LEU A 87 -10.26 -4.53 -15.53
C LEU A 87 -8.81 -5.00 -15.64
N MET A 88 -8.10 -4.69 -16.74
CA MET A 88 -6.68 -5.00 -16.89
C MET A 88 -5.81 -4.33 -15.82
N LEU A 89 -6.03 -3.03 -15.59
CA LEU A 89 -5.31 -2.30 -14.56
C LEU A 89 -5.66 -2.81 -13.16
N ALA A 90 -6.96 -3.03 -12.90
CA ALA A 90 -7.43 -3.55 -11.62
C ALA A 90 -6.85 -4.93 -11.31
N LEU A 91 -6.77 -5.82 -12.30
CA LEU A 91 -6.13 -7.13 -12.13
C LEU A 91 -4.69 -7.00 -11.64
N ILE A 92 -3.87 -6.13 -12.25
CA ILE A 92 -2.48 -5.92 -11.86
C ILE A 92 -2.39 -5.40 -10.42
N ILE A 93 -3.15 -4.36 -10.09
CA ILE A 93 -3.10 -3.73 -8.75
C ILE A 93 -3.62 -4.68 -7.68
N LEU A 94 -4.66 -5.46 -7.95
CA LEU A 94 -5.18 -6.46 -7.01
C LEU A 94 -4.18 -7.60 -6.81
N LEU A 95 -3.58 -8.14 -7.88
CA LEU A 95 -2.57 -9.19 -7.76
C LEU A 95 -1.36 -8.71 -6.94
N TRP A 96 -0.88 -7.49 -7.22
CA TRP A 96 0.19 -6.84 -6.46
C TRP A 96 -0.18 -6.66 -4.98
N GLY A 97 -1.33 -6.03 -4.71
CA GLY A 97 -1.76 -5.68 -3.36
C GLY A 97 -2.04 -6.91 -2.50
N PHE A 98 -2.72 -7.92 -3.03
CA PHE A 98 -2.96 -9.18 -2.33
C PHE A 98 -1.66 -9.95 -2.07
N ARG A 99 -0.76 -10.05 -3.06
CA ARG A 99 0.57 -10.69 -2.89
C ARG A 99 1.33 -10.03 -1.75
N LEU A 100 1.45 -8.70 -1.79
CA LEU A 100 2.20 -7.95 -0.80
C LEU A 100 1.58 -8.05 0.59
N THR A 101 0.25 -7.96 0.69
CA THR A 101 -0.49 -8.10 1.97
C THR A 101 -0.34 -9.51 2.54
N ALA A 102 -0.36 -10.56 1.70
CA ALA A 102 -0.12 -11.93 2.12
C ALA A 102 1.33 -12.14 2.59
N ASN A 103 2.31 -11.55 1.90
CA ASN A 103 3.72 -11.61 2.28
C ASN A 103 3.98 -10.94 3.64
N TRP A 104 3.36 -9.77 3.87
CA TRP A 104 3.36 -9.11 5.17
C TRP A 104 2.71 -10.00 6.24
N ALA A 105 1.52 -10.52 5.98
CA ALA A 105 0.79 -11.34 6.95
C ALA A 105 1.55 -12.63 7.32
N TYR A 106 2.29 -13.23 6.38
CA TYR A 106 3.14 -14.40 6.60
C TYR A 106 4.35 -14.11 7.51
N THR A 107 4.93 -12.91 7.40
CA THR A 107 6.18 -12.56 8.10
C THR A 107 5.98 -11.80 9.41
N TRP A 108 4.82 -11.19 9.60
CA TRP A 108 4.53 -10.36 10.77
C TRP A 108 4.06 -11.19 11.96
N SER A 109 4.77 -11.07 13.09
CA SER A 109 4.52 -11.89 14.29
C SER A 109 3.58 -11.25 15.32
N GLY A 110 2.97 -10.10 15.01
CA GLY A 110 2.04 -9.37 15.88
C GLY A 110 2.62 -8.08 16.45
N LEU A 111 1.95 -7.50 17.45
CA LEU A 111 2.26 -6.15 17.97
C LEU A 111 3.65 -6.01 18.61
N ASP A 112 4.25 -7.12 19.06
CA ASP A 112 5.62 -7.12 19.59
C ASP A 112 6.67 -7.00 18.46
N HIS A 113 6.25 -7.13 17.20
CA HIS A 113 7.08 -6.95 16.02
C HIS A 113 7.01 -5.50 15.53
N VAL A 114 8.14 -4.81 15.61
CA VAL A 114 8.38 -3.53 14.94
C VAL A 114 9.51 -3.74 13.94
N ASP A 115 9.35 -3.26 12.72
CA ASP A 115 10.39 -3.33 11.69
C ASP A 115 11.70 -2.72 12.22
N TRP A 116 12.81 -3.42 11.98
CA TRP A 116 14.14 -3.05 12.47
C TRP A 116 14.58 -1.66 12.00
N ARG A 117 14.12 -1.20 10.82
CA ARG A 117 14.37 0.15 10.30
C ARG A 117 13.79 1.20 11.25
N TYR A 118 12.59 0.96 11.76
CA TYR A 118 11.92 1.86 12.69
C TYR A 118 12.55 1.82 14.07
N VAL A 119 12.99 0.65 14.54
CA VAL A 119 13.76 0.53 15.79
C VAL A 119 15.05 1.37 15.73
N ASN A 120 15.80 1.28 14.64
CA ASN A 120 17.03 2.05 14.45
C ASN A 120 16.77 3.56 14.34
N LEU A 121 15.73 3.96 13.59
CA LEU A 121 15.33 5.36 13.47
C LEU A 121 14.85 5.93 14.81
N GLN A 122 14.08 5.16 15.58
CA GLN A 122 13.61 5.55 16.90
C GLN A 122 14.76 5.77 17.88
N ALA A 123 15.73 4.85 17.90
CA ALA A 123 16.93 4.98 18.72
C ALA A 123 17.72 6.26 18.41
N THR A 124 17.75 6.66 17.12
CA THR A 124 18.44 7.88 16.68
C THR A 124 17.62 9.15 16.97
N ALA A 125 16.30 9.11 16.79
CA ALA A 125 15.41 10.27 16.92
C ALA A 125 15.08 10.64 18.37
N GLY A 126 15.11 9.67 19.30
CA GLY A 126 14.82 9.88 20.72
C GLY A 126 13.45 10.54 20.93
N ILE A 127 13.44 11.72 21.57
CA ILE A 127 12.20 12.45 21.89
C ILE A 127 11.42 12.89 20.63
N LEU A 128 12.11 13.02 19.49
CA LEU A 128 11.52 13.44 18.22
C LEU A 128 10.95 12.27 17.41
N TRP A 129 10.92 11.06 17.99
CA TRP A 129 10.46 9.86 17.29
C TRP A 129 9.06 10.01 16.69
N TRP A 130 8.09 10.54 17.44
CA TRP A 130 6.72 10.59 16.95
C TRP A 130 6.50 11.58 15.81
N PRO A 131 7.03 12.82 15.87
CA PRO A 131 7.08 13.71 14.70
C PRO A 131 7.80 13.10 13.48
N LEU A 132 8.94 12.42 13.70
CA LEU A 132 9.67 11.74 12.62
C LEU A 132 8.88 10.56 12.05
N SER A 133 8.21 9.79 12.91
CA SER A 133 7.41 8.64 12.48
C SER A 133 6.21 9.10 11.67
N LEU A 134 5.53 10.19 12.06
CA LEU A 134 4.44 10.76 11.28
C LEU A 134 4.93 11.20 9.90
N THR A 135 6.00 11.99 9.84
CA THR A 135 6.47 12.58 8.58
C THR A 135 7.20 11.59 7.69
N GLY A 136 8.14 10.82 8.23
CA GLY A 136 9.03 9.93 7.48
C GLY A 136 8.53 8.50 7.32
N VAL A 137 7.80 7.95 8.29
CA VAL A 137 7.34 6.55 8.25
C VAL A 137 5.91 6.42 7.70
N HIS A 138 5.06 7.43 7.90
CA HIS A 138 3.67 7.41 7.45
C HIS A 138 3.46 8.31 6.23
N LEU A 139 3.52 9.64 6.41
CA LEU A 139 3.14 10.60 5.36
C LEU A 139 4.03 10.53 4.12
N TYR A 140 5.35 10.43 4.28
CA TYR A 140 6.25 10.38 3.13
C TYR A 140 5.95 9.19 2.21
N PRO A 141 5.87 7.93 2.70
CA PRO A 141 5.39 6.82 1.89
C PRO A 141 3.97 7.00 1.34
N THR A 142 3.02 7.60 2.09
CA THR A 142 1.65 7.86 1.59
C THR A 142 1.70 8.71 0.34
N ILE A 143 2.48 9.79 0.34
CA ILE A 143 2.64 10.65 -0.82
C ILE A 143 3.27 9.89 -1.99
N LEU A 144 4.28 9.06 -1.76
CA LEU A 144 4.90 8.26 -2.84
C LEU A 144 3.92 7.26 -3.45
N VAL A 145 3.14 6.56 -2.63
CA VAL A 145 2.10 5.63 -3.10
C VAL A 145 1.03 6.37 -3.88
N PHE A 146 0.56 7.53 -3.39
CA PHE A 146 -0.38 8.37 -4.10
C PHE A 146 0.15 8.83 -5.46
N LEU A 147 1.41 9.29 -5.53
CA LEU A 147 2.04 9.69 -6.79
C LEU A 147 2.07 8.54 -7.80
N ALA A 148 2.34 7.31 -7.34
CA ALA A 148 2.27 6.11 -8.17
C ALA A 148 0.84 5.77 -8.64
N CYS A 149 -0.19 6.23 -7.91
CA CYS A 149 -1.59 6.05 -8.29
C CYS A 149 -2.11 7.11 -9.28
N ILE A 150 -1.40 8.24 -9.49
CA ILE A 150 -1.86 9.29 -10.41
C ILE A 150 -2.15 8.78 -11.84
N PRO A 151 -1.31 7.93 -12.46
CA PRO A 151 -1.60 7.41 -13.80
C PRO A 151 -2.90 6.59 -13.88
N MET A 152 -3.37 6.03 -12.75
CA MET A 152 -4.65 5.30 -12.70
C MET A 152 -5.81 6.20 -13.08
N TYR A 153 -5.76 7.50 -12.74
CA TYR A 153 -6.80 8.46 -13.12
C TYR A 153 -7.04 8.51 -14.64
N HIS A 154 -5.96 8.50 -15.42
CA HIS A 154 -6.02 8.51 -16.87
C HIS A 154 -6.59 7.22 -17.45
N ALA A 155 -6.25 6.08 -16.85
CA ALA A 155 -6.70 4.78 -17.31
C ALA A 155 -8.12 4.42 -16.84
N LEU A 156 -8.58 4.98 -15.71
CA LEU A 156 -9.83 4.59 -15.06
C LEU A 156 -10.96 5.60 -15.20
N VAL A 157 -10.67 6.90 -15.35
CA VAL A 157 -11.70 7.95 -15.24
C VAL A 157 -11.83 8.81 -16.50
N ILE A 158 -10.72 9.26 -17.08
CA ILE A 158 -10.74 10.23 -18.20
C ILE A 158 -10.29 9.66 -19.55
N GLY A 159 -9.97 8.37 -19.61
CA GLY A 159 -9.48 7.72 -20.82
C GLY A 159 -10.59 7.59 -21.87
N SER A 160 -10.40 8.20 -23.05
CA SER A 160 -11.37 8.18 -24.15
C SER A 160 -10.93 7.37 -25.38
N GLN A 161 -9.72 6.81 -25.34
CA GLN A 161 -9.17 6.03 -26.46
C GLN A 161 -9.66 4.59 -26.40
N SER A 162 -9.96 4.02 -27.57
CA SER A 162 -10.20 2.58 -27.69
C SER A 162 -8.98 1.78 -27.23
N ILE A 163 -9.22 0.54 -26.83
CA ILE A 163 -8.14 -0.37 -26.46
C ILE A 163 -7.14 -0.52 -27.62
N ASN A 164 -5.85 -0.51 -27.31
CA ASN A 164 -4.78 -0.58 -28.30
C ASN A 164 -3.57 -1.37 -27.79
N GLY A 165 -2.52 -1.45 -28.61
CA GLY A 165 -1.30 -2.22 -28.30
C GLY A 165 -0.61 -1.84 -26.99
N PHE A 166 -0.70 -0.57 -26.56
CA PHE A 166 -0.10 -0.11 -25.31
C PHE A 166 -0.83 -0.68 -24.08
N ASP A 167 -2.13 -0.94 -24.16
CA ASP A 167 -2.89 -1.56 -23.08
C ASP A 167 -2.41 -2.99 -22.82
N TYR A 168 -2.21 -3.76 -23.90
CA TYR A 168 -1.66 -5.12 -23.81
C TYR A 168 -0.21 -5.13 -23.34
N LEU A 169 0.61 -4.19 -23.81
CA LEU A 169 2.00 -4.06 -23.35
C LEU A 169 2.04 -3.74 -21.85
N ALA A 170 1.22 -2.79 -21.38
CA ALA A 170 1.11 -2.44 -19.97
C ALA A 170 0.65 -3.63 -19.11
N LEU A 171 -0.32 -4.41 -19.61
CA LEU A 171 -0.77 -5.64 -18.95
C LEU A 171 0.38 -6.65 -18.80
N VAL A 172 1.09 -6.95 -19.89
CA VAL A 172 2.20 -7.91 -19.89
C VAL A 172 3.32 -7.46 -18.96
N VAL A 173 3.73 -6.19 -19.04
CA VAL A 173 4.78 -5.63 -18.17
C VAL A 173 4.34 -5.70 -16.71
N GLY A 174 3.11 -5.29 -16.39
CA GLY A 174 2.59 -5.34 -15.02
C GLY A 174 2.52 -6.77 -14.46
N LEU A 175 2.07 -7.75 -15.25
CA LEU A 175 2.04 -9.15 -14.83
C LEU A 175 3.45 -9.73 -14.61
N ILE A 176 4.41 -9.37 -15.47
CA ILE A 176 5.82 -9.76 -15.28
C ILE A 176 6.39 -9.13 -14.01
N SER A 177 6.11 -7.85 -13.74
CA SER A 177 6.55 -7.18 -12.51
C SER A 177 6.01 -7.88 -11.26
N VAL A 178 4.70 -8.19 -11.22
CA VAL A 178 4.10 -8.91 -10.10
C VAL A 178 4.71 -10.31 -9.95
N TRP A 179 4.95 -11.01 -11.05
CA TRP A 179 5.59 -12.32 -11.03
C TRP A 179 7.02 -12.25 -10.50
N LEU A 180 7.82 -11.28 -10.93
CA LEU A 180 9.19 -11.07 -10.45
C LEU A 180 9.21 -10.85 -8.94
N GLU A 181 8.38 -9.94 -8.43
CA GLU A 181 8.26 -9.68 -6.99
C GLU A 181 7.88 -10.96 -6.22
N PHE A 182 6.94 -11.76 -6.74
CA PHE A 182 6.53 -13.02 -6.14
C PHE A 182 7.69 -14.05 -6.11
N GLN A 183 8.46 -14.17 -7.20
CA GLN A 183 9.62 -15.06 -7.22
C GLN A 183 10.68 -14.61 -6.21
N SER A 184 11.00 -13.32 -6.18
CA SER A 184 11.98 -12.76 -5.24
C SER A 184 11.57 -12.97 -3.78
N ASP A 185 10.30 -12.77 -3.43
CA ASP A 185 9.79 -13.04 -2.08
C ASP A 185 9.95 -14.52 -1.72
N ARG A 186 9.58 -15.43 -2.63
CA ARG A 186 9.67 -16.88 -2.42
C ARG A 186 11.11 -17.33 -2.22
N GLU A 187 12.03 -16.81 -3.03
CA GLU A 187 13.46 -17.10 -2.92
C GLU A 187 14.02 -16.58 -1.59
N LEU A 188 13.62 -15.38 -1.17
CA LEU A 188 14.01 -14.82 0.13
C LEU A 188 13.48 -15.64 1.30
N HIS A 189 12.24 -16.14 1.25
CA HIS A 189 11.70 -17.01 2.30
C HIS A 189 12.49 -18.31 2.40
N ARG A 190 12.72 -18.99 1.26
CA ARG A 190 13.52 -20.21 1.22
C ARG A 190 14.93 -19.98 1.76
N PHE A 191 15.57 -18.88 1.38
CA PHE A 191 16.88 -18.51 1.88
C PHE A 191 16.88 -18.32 3.40
N ARG A 192 15.87 -17.61 3.94
CA ARG A 192 15.73 -17.38 5.38
C ARG A 192 15.54 -18.66 6.20
N GLU A 193 14.97 -19.70 5.60
CA GLU A 193 14.78 -21.02 6.22
C GLU A 193 16.07 -21.85 6.25
N ILE A 194 16.91 -21.75 5.21
CA ILE A 194 18.12 -22.58 5.09
C ILE A 194 19.40 -21.90 5.61
N ARG A 195 19.43 -20.56 5.71
CA ARG A 195 20.61 -19.83 6.17
C ARG A 195 20.96 -20.23 7.61
N SER A 196 22.26 -20.35 7.88
CA SER A 196 22.77 -20.70 9.22
C SER A 196 22.92 -19.46 10.11
N SER A 197 23.02 -18.27 9.51
CA SER A 197 23.28 -17.00 10.19
C SER A 197 22.48 -15.84 9.60
N ARG A 198 22.19 -14.82 10.42
CA ARG A 198 21.58 -13.55 9.97
C ARG A 198 22.55 -12.68 9.13
N ALA A 199 23.85 -12.96 9.17
CA ALA A 199 24.87 -12.25 8.40
C ALA A 199 25.01 -12.75 6.95
N GLU A 200 24.44 -13.91 6.63
CA GLU A 200 24.45 -14.44 5.27
C GLU A 200 23.54 -13.62 4.35
N VAL A 201 23.98 -13.47 3.10
CA VAL A 201 23.29 -12.70 2.07
C VAL A 201 22.84 -13.63 0.95
N LEU A 202 21.60 -13.45 0.48
CA LEU A 202 21.11 -14.12 -0.71
C LEU A 202 21.79 -13.51 -1.94
N ASN A 203 22.67 -14.27 -2.59
CA ASN A 203 23.44 -13.86 -3.77
C ASN A 203 23.18 -14.76 -4.99
N THR A 204 22.09 -15.53 -4.95
CA THR A 204 21.61 -16.43 -6.01
C THR A 204 20.11 -16.23 -6.17
N GLY A 205 19.52 -16.71 -7.26
CA GLY A 205 18.12 -16.48 -7.60
C GLY A 205 17.99 -15.77 -8.93
N LEU A 206 16.83 -15.15 -9.14
CA LEU A 206 16.55 -14.27 -10.28
C LEU A 206 17.50 -13.05 -10.33
#